data_AF-A0A3P7JAW4-F1
#
_entry.id   AF-A0A3P7JAW4-F1
#
_cell.length_a   1.000
_cell.length_b   1.000
_cell.length_c   1.000
_cell.angle_alpha   90.00
_cell.angle_beta   90.00
_cell.angle_gamma   90.00
#
_symmetry.space_group_name_H-M   'P 1'
#
loop_
_entity.id
_entity.type
_entity.pdbx_description
1 polymer ?
#
loop_
_entity_poly.entity_id
_entity_poly.type
_entity_poly.pdbx_seq_one_letter_code
_entity_poly.pdbx_strand_id
1 'polypeptide(L)'
;MPPEHVRKIIRDHGDMTSRKFRHDKRVYLGALKYMPHAVLKLLENMPMPWEQIRDVKVLYHITGAITFVNETPRVIEPVYLAQWGTMWIMMRREKRDRRHFKVKTRFLSRYKYNHC
;
A
#
# COMPACT_ATOMS: atom_id res chain seq x y z
N MET A 1 -18.97 -1.91 2.11
CA MET A 1 -18.92 -1.37 3.48
C MET A 1 -18.20 -0.02 3.46
N PRO A 2 -18.52 0.92 4.38
CA PRO A 2 -17.84 2.20 4.45
C PRO A 2 -16.35 2.04 4.85
N PRO A 3 -15.42 2.82 4.29
CA PRO A 3 -13.98 2.69 4.55
C PRO A 3 -13.59 3.00 6.00
N GLU A 4 -14.38 3.81 6.71
CA GLU A 4 -14.20 4.13 8.12
C GLU A 4 -14.28 2.89 9.01
N HIS A 5 -15.07 1.89 8.61
CA HIS A 5 -15.27 0.66 9.36
C HIS A 5 -13.95 -0.10 9.53
N VAL A 6 -13.21 -0.30 8.44
CA VAL A 6 -11.91 -0.99 8.44
C VAL A 6 -10.88 -0.20 9.23
N ARG A 7 -10.85 1.12 9.03
CA ARG A 7 -9.91 2.01 9.74
C ARG A 7 -10.13 1.96 11.25
N LYS A 8 -11.38 1.90 11.69
CA LYS A 8 -11.73 1.75 13.11
C LYS A 8 -11.26 0.41 13.66
N ILE A 9 -11.56 -0.70 12.96
CA ILE A 9 -11.14 -2.04 13.39
C ILE A 9 -9.62 -2.12 13.59
N ILE A 10 -8.84 -1.67 12.59
CA ILE A 10 -7.37 -1.73 12.65
C ILE A 10 -6.83 -0.86 13.80
N ARG A 11 -7.41 0.32 14.02
CA ARG A 11 -7.01 1.22 15.11
C ARG A 11 -7.29 0.61 16.47
N ASP A 12 -8.46 -0.02 16.64
CA ASP A 12 -8.88 -0.61 17.92
C ASP A 12 -8.07 -1.88 18.26
N HIS A 13 -7.56 -2.61 17.25
CA HIS A 13 -6.77 -3.85 17.40
C HIS A 13 -5.24 -3.65 17.34
N GLY A 14 -4.74 -2.41 17.42
CA GLY A 14 -3.35 -2.07 17.08
C GLY A 14 -2.27 -2.91 17.76
N ASP A 15 -2.28 -3.02 19.09
CA ASP A 15 -1.24 -3.72 19.86
C ASP A 15 -1.70 -5.05 20.49
N MET A 16 -3.00 -5.37 20.42
CA MET A 16 -3.62 -6.60 20.93
C MET A 16 -3.22 -6.96 22.38
N THR A 17 -2.81 -5.96 23.17
CA THR A 17 -2.34 -6.13 24.55
C THR A 17 -3.50 -6.33 25.52
N SER A 18 -4.63 -5.68 25.25
CA SER A 18 -5.85 -5.79 26.05
C SER A 18 -6.42 -7.21 26.09
N ARG A 19 -6.89 -7.63 27.27
CA ARG A 19 -7.56 -8.94 27.45
C ARG A 19 -8.83 -9.08 26.60
N LYS A 20 -9.42 -7.97 26.15
CA LYS A 20 -10.60 -7.93 25.29
C LYS A 20 -10.41 -8.70 23.98
N PHE A 21 -9.20 -8.67 23.42
CA PHE A 21 -8.90 -9.25 22.09
C PHE A 21 -8.22 -10.63 22.17
N ARG A 22 -8.34 -11.34 23.30
CA ARG A 22 -7.69 -12.66 23.48
C ARG A 22 -8.18 -13.70 22.48
N HIS A 23 -9.46 -13.68 22.12
CA HIS A 23 -10.05 -14.64 21.20
C HIS A 23 -9.56 -14.44 19.76
N ASP A 24 -9.28 -13.18 19.38
CA ASP A 24 -8.85 -12.82 18.03
C ASP A 24 -7.39 -13.20 17.76
N LYS A 25 -6.54 -13.34 18.79
CA LYS A 25 -5.11 -13.69 18.63
C LYS A 25 -4.89 -14.97 17.82
N ARG A 26 -5.75 -15.98 18.00
CA ARG A 26 -5.67 -17.24 17.24
C ARG A 26 -5.90 -17.01 15.75
N VAL A 27 -6.81 -16.09 15.40
CA VAL A 27 -7.13 -15.75 14.02
C VAL A 27 -5.96 -15.04 13.34
N TYR A 28 -5.30 -14.10 14.04
CA TYR A 28 -4.09 -13.44 13.52
C TYR A 28 -2.96 -14.42 13.21
N LEU A 29 -2.73 -15.40 14.09
CA LEU A 29 -1.75 -16.45 13.85
C LEU A 29 -2.12 -17.33 12.64
N GLY A 30 -3.41 -17.66 12.48
CA GLY A 30 -3.89 -18.40 11.30
C GLY A 30 -3.78 -17.60 10.00
N ALA A 31 -3.94 -16.28 10.06
CA ALA A 31 -3.84 -15.39 8.91
C ALA A 31 -2.42 -15.28 8.34
N LEU A 32 -1.39 -15.53 9.16
CA LEU A 32 0.02 -15.49 8.75
C LEU A 32 0.31 -16.41 7.54
N LYS A 33 -0.39 -17.53 7.43
CA LYS A 33 -0.29 -18.44 6.27
C LYS A 33 -0.57 -17.74 4.94
N TYR A 34 -1.47 -16.78 4.91
CA TYR A 34 -1.90 -16.08 3.69
C TYR A 34 -1.16 -14.76 3.46
N MET A 35 -0.22 -14.41 4.33
CA MET A 35 0.55 -13.18 4.24
C MET A 35 1.32 -13.05 2.92
N PRO A 36 1.99 -14.10 2.40
CA PRO A 36 2.67 -13.99 1.11
C PRO A 36 1.72 -13.61 -0.04
N HIS A 37 0.47 -14.11 -0.01
CA HIS A 37 -0.53 -13.78 -1.02
C HIS A 37 -1.01 -12.34 -0.89
N ALA A 38 -1.24 -11.85 0.34
CA ALA A 38 -1.60 -10.45 0.58
C ALA A 38 -0.52 -9.49 0.10
N VAL A 39 0.75 -9.81 0.35
CA VAL A 39 1.90 -9.02 -0.12
C VAL A 39 1.97 -9.03 -1.64
N LEU A 40 1.84 -10.19 -2.30
CA LEU A 40 1.84 -10.29 -3.75
C LEU A 40 0.78 -9.36 -4.38
N LYS A 41 -0.48 -9.47 -3.92
CA LYS A 41 -1.58 -8.65 -4.42
C LYS A 41 -1.38 -7.15 -4.19
N LEU A 42 -0.71 -6.77 -3.10
CA LEU A 42 -0.35 -5.39 -2.81
C LEU A 42 0.73 -4.85 -3.76
N LEU A 43 1.79 -5.65 -4.01
CA LEU A 43 2.90 -5.25 -4.88
C LEU A 43 2.47 -5.19 -6.36
N GLU A 44 1.58 -6.09 -6.80
CA GLU A 44 1.02 -6.05 -8.15
C GLU A 44 0.25 -4.75 -8.44
N ASN A 45 -0.40 -4.18 -7.42
CA ASN A 45 -1.25 -3.00 -7.54
C ASN A 45 -0.56 -1.70 -7.10
N MET A 46 0.78 -1.66 -7.14
CA MET A 46 1.50 -0.40 -6.88
C MET A 46 1.02 0.72 -7.82
N PRO A 47 0.92 1.96 -7.34
CA PRO A 47 0.64 3.11 -8.19
C PRO A 47 1.81 3.35 -9.14
N MET A 48 1.48 3.61 -10.39
CA MET A 48 2.48 3.93 -11.42
C MET A 48 3.00 5.36 -11.22
N PRO A 49 4.21 5.71 -11.71
CA PRO A 49 4.82 7.01 -11.41
C PRO A 49 4.07 8.24 -11.98
N TRP A 50 3.14 8.03 -12.92
CA TRP A 50 2.24 9.07 -13.44
C TRP A 50 0.92 9.17 -12.66
N GLU A 51 0.65 8.27 -11.72
CA GLU A 51 -0.55 8.28 -10.86
C GLU A 51 -0.21 8.92 -9.51
N GLN A 52 -1.04 9.85 -9.03
CA GLN A 52 -0.86 10.46 -7.70
C GLN A 52 -1.43 9.58 -6.59
N ILE A 53 -2.63 9.08 -6.79
CA ILE A 53 -3.40 8.24 -5.86
C ILE A 53 -4.01 7.11 -6.68
N ARG A 54 -3.99 5.91 -6.12
CA ARG A 54 -4.65 4.74 -6.69
C ARG A 54 -5.58 4.13 -5.65
N ASP A 55 -6.88 4.26 -5.88
CA ASP A 55 -7.91 3.61 -5.08
C ASP A 55 -8.06 2.16 -5.53
N VAL A 56 -8.08 1.25 -4.55
CA VAL A 56 -8.05 -0.19 -4.79
C VAL A 56 -9.11 -0.87 -3.93
N LYS A 57 -9.89 -1.78 -4.52
CA LYS A 57 -10.83 -2.60 -3.76
C LYS A 57 -10.08 -3.56 -2.84
N VAL A 58 -10.48 -3.57 -1.58
CA VAL A 58 -9.89 -4.42 -0.55
C VAL A 58 -10.91 -5.42 -0.01
N LEU A 59 -10.44 -6.63 0.27
CA LEU A 59 -11.16 -7.66 0.99
C LEU A 59 -10.46 -7.85 2.34
N TYR A 60 -11.16 -7.61 3.44
CA TYR A 60 -10.59 -7.63 4.78
C TYR A 60 -11.30 -8.63 5.69
N HIS A 61 -10.57 -9.19 6.64
CA HIS A 61 -11.15 -10.01 7.69
C HIS A 61 -11.92 -9.13 8.70
N ILE A 62 -13.05 -9.62 9.24
CA ILE A 62 -13.93 -8.85 10.15
C ILE A 62 -13.17 -8.34 11.39
N THR A 63 -12.21 -9.13 11.90
CA THR A 63 -11.36 -8.73 13.04
C THR A 63 -10.16 -7.86 12.66
N GLY A 64 -9.91 -7.62 11.36
CA GLY A 64 -8.73 -6.88 10.89
C GLY A 64 -7.45 -7.69 10.82
N ALA A 65 -7.52 -9.03 10.94
CA ALA A 65 -6.35 -9.91 10.93
C ALA A 65 -5.52 -9.87 9.64
N ILE A 66 -6.18 -9.73 8.49
CA ILE A 66 -5.53 -9.64 7.18
C ILE A 66 -6.40 -8.83 6.22
N THR A 67 -5.74 -8.14 5.30
CA THR A 67 -6.39 -7.42 4.20
C THR A 67 -5.74 -7.83 2.88
N PHE A 68 -6.55 -8.15 1.89
CA PHE A 68 -6.14 -8.47 0.53
C PHE A 68 -6.60 -7.36 -0.40
N VAL A 69 -5.76 -7.06 -1.38
CA VAL A 69 -6.17 -6.30 -2.55
C VAL A 69 -6.93 -7.25 -3.49
N ASN A 70 -8.21 -6.96 -3.74
CA ASN A 70 -9.09 -7.78 -4.57
C ASN A 70 -9.22 -7.22 -6.00
N GLU A 71 -8.08 -6.88 -6.60
CA GLU A 71 -7.99 -6.38 -7.96
C GLU A 71 -6.80 -6.98 -8.70
N THR A 72 -6.96 -7.16 -10.01
CA THR A 72 -5.89 -7.53 -10.93
C THR A 72 -5.67 -6.37 -11.89
N PRO A 73 -4.46 -5.76 -11.94
CA PRO A 73 -4.19 -4.65 -12.82
C PRO A 73 -4.25 -5.13 -14.27
N ARG A 74 -5.19 -4.57 -15.05
CA ARG A 74 -5.25 -4.78 -16.50
C ARG A 74 -4.86 -3.47 -17.17
N VAL A 75 -3.91 -3.53 -18.07
CA VAL A 75 -3.39 -2.38 -18.80
C VAL A 75 -3.48 -2.63 -20.30
N ILE A 76 -3.73 -1.57 -21.06
CA ILE A 76 -3.70 -1.63 -22.53
C ILE A 76 -2.22 -1.51 -22.93
N GLU A 77 -1.67 -2.57 -23.53
CA GLU A 77 -0.24 -2.70 -23.84
C GLU A 77 0.37 -1.50 -24.58
N PRO A 78 -0.19 -1.02 -25.72
CA PRO A 78 0.41 0.11 -26.44
C PRO A 78 0.38 1.41 -25.62
N VAL A 79 -0.65 1.62 -24.80
CA VAL A 79 -0.75 2.80 -23.93
C VAL A 79 0.26 2.71 -22.80
N TYR A 80 0.43 1.53 -22.20
CA TYR A 80 1.37 1.29 -21.13
C TYR A 80 2.82 1.53 -21.58
N LEU A 81 3.19 1.04 -22.77
CA LEU A 81 4.50 1.29 -23.36
C LEU A 81 4.73 2.79 -23.63
N ALA A 82 3.74 3.49 -24.17
CA ALA A 82 3.82 4.92 -24.40
C ALA A 82 4.00 5.71 -23.10
N GLN A 83 3.26 5.36 -22.03
CA GLN A 83 3.39 5.97 -20.70
C GLN A 83 4.78 5.76 -20.08
N TRP A 84 5.34 4.57 -20.21
CA TRP A 84 6.72 4.32 -19.78
C TRP A 84 7.75 5.08 -20.63
N GLY A 85 7.49 5.21 -21.93
CA GLY A 85 8.32 6.02 -22.83
C GLY A 85 8.37 7.49 -22.43
N THR A 86 7.23 8.10 -22.09
CA THR A 86 7.19 9.50 -21.60
C THR A 86 7.92 9.63 -20.27
N MET A 87 7.70 8.69 -19.34
CA MET A 87 8.36 8.69 -18.03
C MET A 87 9.88 8.54 -18.15
N TRP A 88 10.37 7.69 -19.05
CA TRP A 88 11.80 7.52 -19.33
C TRP A 88 12.46 8.81 -19.79
N ILE A 89 11.84 9.52 -20.73
CA ILE A 89 12.36 10.80 -21.23
C ILE A 89 12.36 11.84 -20.11
N MET A 90 11.29 11.93 -19.32
CA MET A 90 11.19 12.84 -18.18
C MET A 90 12.30 12.56 -17.15
N MET A 91 12.49 11.31 -16.74
CA MET A 91 13.52 10.93 -15.77
C MET A 91 14.94 11.22 -16.28
N ARG A 92 15.21 11.01 -17.58
CA ARG A 92 16.52 11.34 -18.18
C ARG A 92 16.79 12.84 -18.19
N ARG A 93 15.77 13.65 -18.52
CA ARG A 93 15.87 15.12 -18.44
C ARG A 93 16.12 15.57 -17.00
N GLU A 94 15.36 15.03 -16.04
CA GLU A 94 15.51 15.34 -14.62
C GLU A 94 16.91 14.99 -14.09
N LYS A 95 17.46 13.83 -14.49
CA LYS A 95 18.81 13.41 -14.12
C LYS A 95 19.90 14.31 -14.73
N ARG A 96 19.71 14.80 -15.97
CA ARG A 96 20.65 15.69 -16.65
C ARG A 96 20.65 17.09 -16.03
N ASP A 97 19.46 17.62 -15.73
CA ASP A 97 19.29 19.03 -15.35
C ASP A 97 19.56 19.28 -13.86
N ARG A 98 19.44 18.24 -12.99
CA ARG A 98 19.77 18.34 -11.57
C ARG A 98 21.28 18.21 -11.29
N ARG A 99 21.86 19.21 -10.60
CA ARG A 99 23.27 19.18 -10.14
C ARG A 99 23.54 18.17 -9.02
N HIS A 100 22.59 17.98 -8.10
CA HIS A 100 22.72 17.03 -7.00
C HIS A 100 21.40 16.30 -6.77
N PHE A 101 21.41 14.97 -6.93
CA PHE A 101 20.25 14.13 -6.68
C PHE A 101 20.37 13.46 -5.31
N LYS A 102 19.59 13.94 -4.34
CA LYS A 102 19.52 13.31 -3.01
C LYS A 102 18.64 12.07 -3.08
N VAL A 103 19.26 10.89 -3.00
CA VAL A 103 18.54 9.62 -2.84
C VAL A 103 17.89 9.58 -1.46
N LYS A 104 16.64 9.12 -1.38
CA LYS A 104 15.95 8.95 -0.10
C LYS A 104 16.55 7.76 0.67
N THR A 105 17.42 8.04 1.63
CA THR A 105 17.92 7.05 2.60
C THR A 105 16.96 6.83 3.79
N ARG A 106 15.84 7.58 3.86
CA ARG A 106 14.79 7.42 4.88
C ARG A 106 13.40 7.59 4.27
N PHE A 107 12.62 6.52 4.27
CA PHE A 107 11.20 6.53 3.89
C PHE A 107 10.26 7.01 5.02
N LEU A 108 10.69 6.94 6.28
CA LEU A 108 9.79 7.10 7.45
C LEU A 108 9.88 8.46 8.18
N SER A 109 10.74 9.40 7.73
CA SER A 109 11.00 10.62 8.51
C SER A 109 10.01 11.77 8.31
N ARG A 110 9.04 11.67 7.37
CA ARG A 110 8.23 12.84 6.96
C ARG A 110 6.76 12.83 7.43
N TYR A 111 6.32 11.84 8.19
CA TYR A 111 4.96 11.74 8.73
C TYR A 111 4.84 12.06 10.24
N LYS A 112 5.87 12.65 10.87
CA LYS A 112 5.85 12.92 12.32
C LYS A 112 5.39 14.33 12.75
N TYR A 113 5.01 15.21 11.83
CA TYR A 113 4.54 16.56 12.18
C TYR A 113 3.41 16.96 11.24
N ASN A 114 2.17 16.65 11.63
CA ASN A 114 0.94 17.31 11.15
C ASN A 114 -0.25 16.72 11.93
N HIS A 115 -0.28 16.95 13.24
CA HIS A 115 -1.48 16.87 14.08
C HIS A 115 -1.18 17.73 15.33
N CYS A 116 -1.35 19.04 15.18
CA CYS A 116 -1.86 19.89 16.26
C CYS A 116 -3.38 19.91 16.13
#